data_AF-A0A1F9YNF7-F1
#
_entry.id   AF-A0A1F9YNF7-F1
#
_cell.length_a   1.000
_cell.length_b   1.000
_cell.length_c   1.000
_cell.angle_alpha   90.00
_cell.angle_beta   90.00
_cell.angle_gamma   90.00
#
_symmetry.space_group_name_H-M   'P 1'
#
loop_
_entity.id
_entity.type
_entity.pdbx_description
1 polymer ?
#
loop_
_entity_poly.entity_id
_entity_poly.type
_entity_poly.pdbx_seq_one_letter_code
_entity_poly.pdbx_strand_id
1 'polypeptide(L)'
;MPKKEAVVKEAAAVKTTEELMLNFGKGKYSAIPLAALWAKELKKHEENRHMTPADILDLALRDVLGGKVGWKELKKASSDAPPKKAE
;
A
#
# COMPACT_ATOMS: atom_id res chain seq x y z
N MET A 1 28.09 31.78 3.96
CA MET A 1 27.12 31.68 2.84
C MET A 1 27.84 32.11 1.57
N PRO A 2 27.75 31.39 0.44
CA PRO A 2 26.48 31.17 -0.23
C PRO A 2 26.17 29.70 -0.59
N LYS A 3 24.89 29.50 -0.79
CA LYS A 3 24.16 28.28 -1.15
C LYS A 3 24.60 27.78 -2.53
N LYS A 4 24.79 26.47 -2.67
CA LYS A 4 24.62 25.76 -3.93
C LYS A 4 23.51 24.74 -3.75
N GLU A 5 22.30 25.25 -3.94
CA GLU A 5 21.19 24.48 -4.46
C GLU A 5 21.56 24.05 -5.89
N ALA A 6 21.65 22.75 -6.10
CA ALA A 6 21.62 22.11 -7.40
C ALA A 6 20.82 20.81 -7.18
N VAL A 7 19.49 20.91 -7.15
CA VAL A 7 18.65 20.56 -8.31
C VAL A 7 19.08 19.21 -8.88
N VAL A 8 18.84 18.14 -8.11
CA VAL A 8 18.80 16.79 -8.68
C VAL A 8 17.43 16.64 -9.29
N LYS A 9 17.41 16.76 -10.62
CA LYS A 9 16.28 16.54 -11.52
C LYS A 9 15.41 15.37 -11.07
N GLU A 10 14.13 15.68 -10.90
CA GLU A 10 13.00 14.77 -11.06
C GLU A 10 13.10 14.05 -12.42
N ALA A 11 13.77 12.91 -12.44
CA ALA A 11 13.17 11.75 -13.09
C ALA A 11 12.30 11.13 -12.00
N ALA A 12 11.02 10.87 -12.27
CA ALA A 12 10.16 10.12 -11.37
C ALA A 12 10.73 8.72 -11.17
N ALA A 13 11.74 8.60 -10.32
CA ALA A 13 12.31 7.34 -9.90
C ALA A 13 11.17 6.62 -9.19
N VAL A 14 10.65 5.58 -9.82
CA VAL A 14 9.75 4.63 -9.19
C VAL A 14 10.50 4.14 -7.96
N LYS A 15 10.13 4.68 -6.79
CA LYS A 15 10.79 4.34 -5.53
C LYS A 15 10.67 2.84 -5.34
N THR A 16 11.78 2.18 -5.03
CA THR A 16 11.72 0.73 -4.81
C THR A 16 10.90 0.43 -3.57
N THR A 17 10.41 -0.80 -3.47
CA THR A 17 9.67 -1.22 -2.27
C THR A 17 10.55 -1.10 -1.02
N GLU A 18 11.87 -1.37 -1.10
CA GLU A 18 12.77 -1.16 0.04
C GLU A 18 12.88 0.32 0.44
N GLU A 19 13.00 1.22 -0.53
CA GLU A 19 13.04 2.67 -0.27
C GLU A 19 11.76 3.16 0.39
N LEU A 20 10.61 2.66 -0.06
CA LEU A 20 9.32 2.98 0.56
C LEU A 20 9.22 2.44 1.99
N MET A 21 9.76 1.25 2.27
CA MET A 21 9.80 0.69 3.62
C MET A 21 10.71 1.49 4.57
N LEU A 22 11.88 1.92 4.10
CA LEU A 22 12.82 2.71 4.90
C LEU A 22 12.27 4.09 5.25
N ASN A 23 11.52 4.70 4.33
CA ASN A 23 10.94 6.03 4.51
C ASN A 23 9.55 6.02 5.17
N PHE A 24 9.02 4.85 5.54
CA PHE A 24 7.70 4.76 6.13
C PHE A 24 7.68 5.23 7.59
N GLY A 25 7.24 6.47 7.81
CA GLY A 25 7.29 7.16 9.10
C GLY A 25 6.48 6.54 10.25
N LYS A 26 5.64 5.52 10.00
CA LYS A 26 4.88 4.79 11.03
C LYS A 26 5.55 3.48 11.48
N GLY A 27 6.78 3.23 11.03
CA GLY A 27 7.57 2.04 11.33
C GLY A 27 7.31 0.90 10.35
N LYS A 28 8.39 0.32 9.80
CA LYS A 28 8.37 -0.70 8.74
C LYS A 28 7.46 -1.91 9.00
N TYR A 29 7.28 -2.30 10.26
CA TYR A 29 6.45 -3.45 10.63
C TYR A 29 4.95 -3.14 10.69
N SER A 30 4.56 -1.86 10.87
CA SER A 30 3.14 -1.49 10.93
C SER A 30 2.47 -1.53 9.54
N ALA A 31 3.27 -1.50 8.47
CA ALA A 31 2.82 -1.65 7.09
C ALA A 31 2.35 -3.08 6.77
N ILE A 32 2.91 -4.11 7.43
CA ILE A 32 2.59 -5.52 7.16
C ILE A 32 1.11 -5.85 7.43
N PRO A 33 0.55 -5.58 8.63
CA PRO A 33 -0.87 -5.87 8.88
C PRO A 33 -1.80 -5.01 8.01
N LEU A 34 -1.41 -3.77 7.69
CA LEU A 34 -2.14 -2.90 6.77
C LEU A 34 -2.20 -3.49 5.35
N ALA A 35 -1.06 -3.93 4.83
CA ALA A 35 -0.95 -4.53 3.50
C ALA A 35 -1.73 -5.84 3.42
N ALA A 36 -1.70 -6.67 4.48
CA ALA A 36 -2.47 -7.92 4.53
C ALA A 36 -3.99 -7.67 4.50
N LEU A 37 -4.48 -6.66 5.21
CA LEU A 37 -5.88 -6.26 5.17
C LEU A 37 -6.25 -5.67 3.80
N TRP A 38 -5.37 -4.85 3.22
CA TRP A 38 -5.62 -4.23 1.92
C TRP A 38 -5.60 -5.26 0.78
N ALA A 39 -4.68 -6.23 0.83
CA ALA A 39 -4.64 -7.35 -0.11
C ALA A 39 -5.94 -8.17 -0.10
N LYS A 40 -6.59 -8.34 1.06
CA LYS A 40 -7.91 -9.00 1.12
C LYS A 40 -8.99 -8.21 0.41
N GLU A 41 -8.93 -6.88 0.46
CA GLU A 41 -9.87 -6.01 -0.24
C GLU A 41 -9.60 -6.01 -1.75
N LEU A 42 -8.34 -5.85 -2.15
CA LEU A 42 -7.92 -5.91 -3.55
C LEU A 42 -8.36 -7.20 -4.24
N LYS A 43 -8.37 -8.35 -3.53
CA LYS A 43 -8.89 -9.63 -4.05
C LYS A 43 -10.38 -9.61 -4.40
N LYS A 44 -11.18 -8.73 -3.80
CA LYS A 44 -12.61 -8.58 -4.10
C LYS A 44 -12.86 -7.78 -5.37
N HIS A 45 -11.91 -6.96 -5.79
CA HIS A 45 -12.05 -6.14 -6.98
C HIS A 45 -11.94 -7.04 -8.22
N GLU A 46 -12.94 -6.99 -9.11
CA GLU A 46 -12.96 -7.76 -10.36
C GLU A 46 -11.72 -7.51 -11.21
N GLU A 47 -11.21 -6.27 -11.17
CA GLU A 47 -9.99 -5.83 -11.86
C GLU A 47 -8.76 -6.66 -11.49
N ASN A 48 -8.68 -7.18 -10.26
CA ASN A 48 -7.50 -7.89 -9.76
C ASN A 48 -7.64 -9.42 -9.84
N ARG A 49 -8.73 -9.97 -10.40
CA ARG A 49 -8.96 -11.42 -10.46
C ARG A 49 -7.89 -12.20 -11.24
N HIS A 50 -7.22 -11.53 -12.17
CA HIS A 50 -6.17 -12.11 -12.99
C HIS A 50 -4.79 -12.11 -12.30
N MET A 51 -4.65 -11.40 -11.17
CA MET A 51 -3.38 -11.26 -10.46
C MET A 51 -3.13 -12.46 -9.54
N THR A 52 -1.86 -12.84 -9.38
CA THR A 52 -1.51 -13.87 -8.41
C THR A 52 -1.60 -13.33 -6.98
N PRO A 53 -1.71 -14.19 -5.96
CA PRO A 53 -1.65 -13.75 -4.57
C PRO A 53 -0.41 -12.93 -4.23
N ALA A 54 0.74 -13.22 -4.87
CA ALA A 54 1.98 -12.48 -4.68
C ALA A 54 1.88 -11.06 -5.27
N ASP A 55 1.33 -10.92 -6.47
CA ASP A 55 1.17 -9.61 -7.13
C ASP A 55 0.21 -8.71 -6.34
N ILE A 56 -0.87 -9.28 -5.80
CA ILE A 56 -1.82 -8.54 -4.97
C ILE A 56 -1.15 -8.07 -3.66
N LEU A 57 -0.27 -8.90 -3.08
CA LEU A 57 0.48 -8.52 -1.87
C LEU A 57 1.50 -7.42 -2.16
N ASP A 58 2.23 -7.47 -3.27
CA ASP A 58 3.17 -6.41 -3.67
C ASP A 58 2.43 -5.09 -3.93
N LEU A 59 1.32 -5.14 -4.66
CA LEU A 59 0.45 -3.99 -4.90
C LEU A 59 -0.05 -3.40 -3.58
N ALA A 60 -0.56 -4.25 -2.69
CA ALA A 60 -1.08 -3.81 -1.41
C ALA A 60 0.00 -3.14 -0.54
N LEU A 61 1.19 -3.73 -0.50
CA LEU A 61 2.32 -3.20 0.25
C LEU A 61 2.77 -1.84 -0.29
N ARG A 62 2.87 -1.70 -1.61
CA ARG A 62 3.22 -0.43 -2.26
C ARG A 62 2.20 0.67 -2.01
N ASP A 63 0.91 0.36 -2.03
CA ASP A 63 -0.14 1.34 -1.76
C ASP A 63 -0.10 1.83 -0.31
N VAL A 64 0.15 0.91 0.64
CA VAL A 64 0.29 1.26 2.07
C VAL A 64 1.54 2.10 2.32
N LEU A 65 2.69 1.65 1.81
CA LEU A 65 3.95 2.36 2.02
C LEU A 65 3.99 3.69 1.27
N GLY A 66 3.33 3.77 0.11
CA GLY A 66 3.13 5.00 -0.65
C GLY A 66 2.13 5.96 -0.02
N GLY A 67 1.48 5.57 1.08
CA GLY A 67 0.53 6.41 1.81
C GLY A 67 -0.81 6.60 1.10
N LYS A 68 -1.09 5.83 0.04
CA LYS A 68 -2.39 5.85 -0.65
C LYS A 68 -3.51 5.27 0.22
N VAL A 69 -3.16 4.39 1.16
CA VAL A 69 -4.13 3.71 2.03
C VAL A 69 -3.75 3.86 3.49
N GLY A 70 -4.61 4.52 4.26
CA GLY A 70 -4.47 4.67 5.71
C GLY A 70 -5.34 3.69 6.51
N TRP A 71 -4.97 3.46 7.78
CA TRP A 71 -5.77 2.69 8.76
C TRP A 71 -7.25 3.09 8.80
N LYS A 72 -7.57 4.39 8.61
CA LYS A 72 -8.96 4.88 8.62
C LYS A 72 -9.78 4.39 7.42
N GLU A 73 -9.16 4.28 6.25
CA GLU A 73 -9.82 3.83 5.03
C GLU A 73 -9.94 2.32 5.00
N LEU A 74 -8.89 1.64 5.45
CA LEU A 74 -8.89 0.19 5.67
C LEU A 74 -9.95 -0.26 6.67
N LYS A 75 -10.16 0.49 7.76
CA LYS A 75 -11.20 0.17 8.73
C LYS A 75 -12.59 0.27 8.10
N LYS A 76 -12.85 1.28 7.26
CA LYS A 76 -14.12 1.41 6.51
C LYS A 76 -14.30 0.27 5.50
N ALA A 77 -13.28 -0.05 4.72
CA ALA A 77 -13.32 -1.15 3.75
C ALA A 77 -13.52 -2.52 4.43
N SER A 78 -12.89 -2.74 5.58
CA SER A 78 -13.04 -3.97 6.37
C SER A 78 -14.40 -4.11 7.08
N SER A 79 -15.11 -3.00 7.31
CA SER A 79 -16.47 -3.00 7.86
C SER A 79 -17.52 -3.30 6.79
N ASP A 80 -17.19 -3.18 5.50
CA ASP A 80 -18.02 -3.61 4.37
C ASP A 80 -17.85 -5.12 4.11
N ALA A 81 -17.98 -5.91 5.17
CA ALA A 81 -18.01 -7.36 5.06
C ALA A 81 -19.28 -7.77 4.30
N PRO A 82 -19.21 -8.63 3.26
CA PRO A 82 -20.41 -9.17 2.64
C PRO A 82 -21.25 -9.88 3.72
N PRO A 83 -22.59 -9.83 3.64
CA PRO A 83 -23.45 -10.48 4.63
C PRO A 83 -23.00 -11.94 4.74
N LYS A 84 -22.75 -12.39 5.97
CA LYS A 84 -22.57 -13.81 6.28
C LYS A 84 -23.64 -14.57 5.50
N LYS A 85 -23.25 -15.45 4.58
CA LYS A 85 -24.19 -16.45 4.07
C LYS A 85 -24.71 -17.19 5.29
N ALA A 86 -25.97 -16.92 5.64
CA ALA A 86 -26.74 -17.77 6.51
C ALA A 86 -26.99 -19.05 5.70
N GLU A 87 -26.34 -20.13 6.12
CA GLU A 87 -26.73 -21.49 5.79
C GLU A 87 -27.59 -22.02 6.94
#